data_AF-A0A8J7QSH2-F1
#
_entry.id   AF-A0A8J7QSH2-F1
#
_cell.length_a   1.000
_cell.length_b   1.000
_cell.length_c   1.000
_cell.angle_alpha   90.00
_cell.angle_beta   90.00
_cell.angle_gamma   90.00
#
_symmetry.space_group_name_H-M   'P 1'
#
loop_
_entity.id
_entity.type
_entity.pdbx_description
1 polymer ?
#
loop_
_entity_poly.entity_id
_entity_poly.type
_entity_poly.pdbx_seq_one_letter_code
_entity_poly.pdbx_strand_id
1 'polypeptide(L)'
;LGGGMEGLSFHAWAGLFKFGIFVAYIGLIALLPDIRAVFEYHGAEHKTIHAFEGPGPVTVAAARAGSRLHPRCGTTFMLFVLGAAIILHAVLVPALLLVWHPESAVLRHAGVIVFKILLIVPISCLAYELIRASAAMEGFWAGVLRAPGLFLQRLTTREPDDGQLEVAIASLRGALDEDSPLLARFETAFDDKVEE
;
A
#
# COMPACT_ATOMS: atom_id res chain seq x y z
N LEU A 1 -26.96 17.73 -20.61
CA LEU A 1 -25.79 17.15 -19.89
C LEU A 1 -24.59 18.06 -20.14
N GLY A 2 -24.59 19.25 -19.51
CA GLY A 2 -23.57 20.28 -19.73
C GLY A 2 -22.36 20.08 -18.83
N GLY A 3 -21.21 19.82 -19.44
CA GLY A 3 -19.92 19.62 -18.76
C GLY A 3 -19.25 20.94 -18.42
N GLY A 4 -19.65 21.57 -17.32
CA GLY A 4 -18.81 22.58 -16.66
C GLY A 4 -17.70 21.88 -15.88
N MET A 5 -16.44 22.29 -16.06
CA MET A 5 -15.27 21.78 -15.32
C MET A 5 -15.32 22.07 -13.81
N GLU A 6 -16.33 22.83 -13.36
CA GLU A 6 -16.57 23.22 -11.97
C GLU A 6 -17.59 22.32 -11.26
N GLY A 7 -18.25 21.41 -12.00
CA GLY A 7 -19.28 20.53 -11.44
C GLY A 7 -18.71 19.40 -10.60
N LEU A 8 -19.31 19.13 -9.44
CA LEU A 8 -18.99 17.95 -8.61
C LEU A 8 -19.04 16.63 -9.43
N SER A 9 -19.96 16.54 -10.39
CA SER A 9 -20.08 15.41 -11.30
C SER A 9 -18.84 15.23 -12.20
N PHE A 10 -18.24 16.32 -12.68
CA PHE A 10 -17.01 16.27 -13.46
C PHE A 10 -15.85 15.73 -12.62
N HIS A 11 -15.68 16.22 -11.40
CA HIS A 11 -14.64 15.73 -10.49
C HIS A 11 -14.85 14.27 -10.08
N ALA A 12 -16.10 13.85 -9.84
CA ALA A 12 -16.45 12.46 -9.55
C ALA A 12 -16.08 11.52 -10.72
N TRP A 13 -16.48 11.85 -11.95
CA TRP A 13 -16.12 11.06 -13.14
C TRP A 13 -14.60 11.06 -13.38
N ALA A 14 -13.94 12.21 -13.26
CA ALA A 14 -12.51 12.32 -13.41
C ALA A 14 -11.72 11.51 -12.37
N GLY A 15 -12.26 11.37 -11.15
CA GLY A 15 -11.72 10.48 -10.11
C GLY A 15 -11.93 9.01 -10.45
N LEU A 16 -13.15 8.65 -10.87
CA LEU A 16 -13.50 7.27 -11.25
C LEU A 16 -12.65 6.77 -12.42
N PHE A 17 -12.44 7.57 -13.47
CA PHE A 17 -11.58 7.20 -14.59
C PHE A 17 -10.12 6.99 -14.16
N LYS A 18 -9.56 7.87 -13.31
CA LYS A 18 -8.20 7.70 -12.79
C LYS A 18 -8.06 6.42 -11.97
N PHE A 19 -9.03 6.14 -11.10
CA PHE A 19 -9.04 4.92 -10.31
C PHE A 19 -9.16 3.68 -11.20
N GLY A 20 -10.06 3.70 -12.19
CA GLY A 20 -10.22 2.62 -13.16
C GLY A 20 -8.94 2.35 -13.96
N ILE A 21 -8.28 3.40 -14.47
CA ILE A 21 -7.00 3.28 -15.18
C ILE A 21 -5.92 2.70 -14.26
N PHE A 22 -5.85 3.14 -13.01
CA PHE A 22 -4.88 2.62 -12.04
C PHE A 22 -5.09 1.12 -11.78
N VAL A 23 -6.32 0.70 -11.49
CA VAL A 23 -6.63 -0.73 -11.26
C VAL A 23 -6.37 -1.55 -12.51
N ALA A 24 -6.78 -1.08 -13.69
CA ALA A 24 -6.53 -1.75 -14.96
C ALA A 24 -5.03 -1.89 -15.24
N TYR A 25 -4.24 -0.84 -14.99
CA TYR A 25 -2.79 -0.86 -15.12
C TYR A 25 -2.16 -1.93 -14.23
N ILE A 26 -2.49 -1.94 -12.93
CA ILE A 26 -1.99 -2.97 -12.00
C ILE A 26 -2.38 -4.37 -12.48
N GLY A 27 -3.63 -4.56 -12.91
CA GLY A 27 -4.10 -5.84 -13.44
C GLY A 27 -3.33 -6.31 -14.67
N LEU A 28 -3.00 -5.40 -15.60
CA LEU A 28 -2.25 -5.72 -16.82
C LEU A 28 -0.79 -6.07 -16.52
N ILE A 29 -0.10 -5.28 -15.69
CA ILE A 29 1.30 -5.58 -15.36
C ILE A 29 1.42 -6.86 -14.54
N ALA A 30 0.39 -7.23 -13.78
CA ALA A 30 0.35 -8.48 -13.02
C ALA A 30 0.40 -9.75 -13.89
N LEU A 31 0.22 -9.61 -15.20
CA LEU A 31 0.35 -10.70 -16.19
C LEU A 31 1.80 -10.93 -16.61
N LEU A 32 2.70 -9.96 -16.38
CA LEU A 32 4.11 -10.10 -16.67
C LEU A 32 4.75 -11.06 -15.64
N PRO A 33 5.51 -12.08 -16.08
CA PRO A 33 6.10 -13.08 -15.17
C PRO A 33 6.93 -12.46 -14.04
N ASP A 34 7.75 -11.46 -14.35
CA ASP A 34 8.62 -10.81 -13.36
C ASP A 34 7.79 -10.08 -12.29
N ILE A 35 6.73 -9.38 -12.70
CA ILE A 35 5.84 -8.66 -11.78
C ILE A 35 5.02 -9.64 -10.96
N ARG A 36 4.62 -10.77 -11.56
CA ARG A 36 3.96 -11.84 -10.83
C ARG A 36 4.87 -12.38 -9.72
N ALA A 37 6.14 -12.64 -10.02
CA ALA A 37 7.13 -13.07 -9.01
C ALA A 37 7.27 -12.01 -7.89
N VAL A 38 7.32 -10.73 -8.22
CA VAL A 38 7.32 -9.64 -7.21
C VAL A 38 6.08 -9.71 -6.30
N PHE A 39 4.89 -9.98 -6.85
CA PHE A 39 3.66 -10.12 -6.05
C PHE A 39 3.63 -11.40 -5.22
N GLU A 40 4.31 -12.46 -5.64
CA GLU A 40 4.49 -13.69 -4.85
C GLU A 40 5.42 -13.42 -3.66
N TYR A 41 6.58 -12.77 -3.86
CA TYR A 41 7.45 -12.31 -2.78
C TYR A 41 6.76 -11.36 -1.79
N HIS A 42 5.91 -10.47 -2.28
CA HIS A 42 5.08 -9.62 -1.40
C HIS A 42 4.08 -10.45 -0.58
N GLY A 43 3.51 -11.50 -1.17
CA GLY A 43 2.72 -12.49 -0.44
C GLY A 43 3.53 -13.22 0.64
N ALA A 44 4.78 -13.58 0.34
CA ALA A 44 5.70 -14.22 1.27
C ALA A 44 6.01 -13.32 2.48
N GLU A 45 6.28 -12.04 2.27
CA GLU A 45 6.45 -11.06 3.34
C GLU A 45 5.26 -11.08 4.30
N HIS A 46 4.03 -10.92 3.78
CA HIS A 46 2.83 -10.90 4.63
C HIS A 46 2.67 -12.17 5.44
N LYS A 47 2.90 -13.33 4.81
CA LYS A 47 2.80 -14.64 5.44
C LYS A 47 3.83 -14.83 6.55
N THR A 48 5.08 -14.45 6.29
CA THR A 48 6.16 -14.47 7.28
C THR A 48 5.87 -13.52 8.45
N ILE A 49 5.35 -12.33 8.18
CA ILE A 49 4.96 -11.37 9.22
C ILE A 49 3.82 -11.92 10.08
N HIS A 50 2.80 -12.57 9.48
CA HIS A 50 1.76 -13.26 10.26
C HIS A 50 2.33 -14.34 11.18
N ALA A 51 3.28 -15.15 10.70
CA ALA A 51 3.95 -16.15 11.54
C ALA A 51 4.78 -15.52 12.66
N PHE A 52 5.46 -14.41 12.37
CA PHE A 52 6.24 -13.66 13.36
C PHE A 52 5.35 -12.99 14.42
N GLU A 53 4.18 -12.47 14.04
CA GLU A 53 3.24 -11.84 14.97
C GLU A 53 2.42 -12.87 15.76
N GLY A 54 2.26 -14.08 15.22
CA GLY A 54 1.61 -15.19 15.89
C GLY A 54 2.45 -15.80 17.03
N PRO A 55 1.86 -16.69 17.83
CA PRO A 55 2.61 -17.48 18.80
C PRO A 55 3.42 -18.59 18.11
N GLY A 56 4.61 -18.89 18.64
CA GLY A 56 5.42 -20.04 18.21
C GLY A 56 6.58 -19.70 17.26
N PRO A 57 7.23 -20.71 16.66
CA PRO A 57 8.41 -20.54 15.82
C PRO A 57 8.06 -19.99 14.42
N VAL A 58 9.00 -19.25 13.82
CA VAL A 58 8.81 -18.62 12.50
C VAL A 58 9.31 -19.54 11.40
N THR A 59 8.55 -20.61 11.11
CA THR A 59 8.90 -21.63 10.11
C THR A 59 8.19 -21.41 8.78
N VAL A 60 8.66 -22.07 7.71
CA VAL A 60 8.00 -22.09 6.40
C VAL A 60 6.56 -22.62 6.53
N ALA A 61 6.35 -23.64 7.35
CA ALA A 61 5.01 -24.20 7.60
C ALA A 61 4.08 -23.20 8.30
N ALA A 62 4.58 -22.49 9.32
CA ALA A 62 3.83 -21.44 10.00
C ALA A 62 3.50 -20.26 9.07
N ALA A 63 4.48 -19.81 8.28
CA ALA A 63 4.28 -18.75 7.29
C ALA A 63 3.26 -19.16 6.23
N ARG A 64 3.35 -20.37 5.68
CA ARG A 64 2.39 -20.88 4.68
C ARG A 64 0.94 -20.80 5.15
N ALA A 65 0.69 -21.11 6.42
CA ALA A 65 -0.65 -21.06 7.02
C ALA A 65 -1.20 -19.63 7.16
N GLY A 66 -0.34 -18.61 7.16
CA GLY A 66 -0.70 -17.21 7.23
C GLY A 66 -1.46 -16.70 5.99
N SER A 67 -2.15 -15.57 6.14
CA SER A 67 -2.85 -14.91 5.04
C SER A 67 -1.90 -14.02 4.24
N ARG A 68 -2.07 -13.97 2.91
CA ARG A 68 -1.40 -12.96 2.07
C ARG A 68 -1.99 -11.54 2.19
N LEU A 69 -3.01 -11.37 3.04
CA LEU A 69 -3.64 -10.08 3.32
C LEU A 69 -3.27 -9.65 4.74
N HIS A 70 -2.74 -8.44 4.87
CA HIS A 70 -2.28 -7.91 6.15
C HIS A 70 -2.77 -6.46 6.33
N PRO A 71 -3.42 -6.12 7.46
CA PRO A 71 -4.01 -4.79 7.66
C PRO A 71 -2.97 -3.66 7.71
N ARG A 72 -1.68 -3.98 7.95
CA ARG A 72 -0.58 -3.00 8.10
C ARG A 72 0.34 -2.87 6.87
N CYS A 73 -0.05 -3.43 5.73
CA CYS A 73 0.79 -3.36 4.51
C CYS A 73 0.93 -1.94 3.95
N GLY A 74 2.14 -1.60 3.48
CA GLY A 74 2.44 -0.33 2.80
C GLY A 74 1.71 -0.12 1.46
N THR A 75 1.15 -1.14 0.81
CA THR A 75 0.27 -0.90 -0.35
C THR A 75 -1.03 -0.21 0.04
N THR A 76 -1.51 -0.45 1.27
CA THR A 76 -2.61 0.33 1.85
C THR A 76 -2.20 1.81 2.03
N PHE A 77 -0.91 2.09 2.28
CA PHE A 77 -0.38 3.46 2.31
C PHE A 77 -0.50 4.18 0.97
N MET A 78 -0.11 3.54 -0.13
CA MET A 78 -0.27 4.16 -1.46
C MET A 78 -1.73 4.51 -1.77
N LEU A 79 -2.68 3.68 -1.34
CA LEU A 79 -4.10 3.97 -1.52
C LEU A 79 -4.54 5.21 -0.72
N PHE A 80 -4.13 5.32 0.56
CA PHE A 80 -4.45 6.50 1.37
C PHE A 80 -3.78 7.76 0.82
N VAL A 81 -2.54 7.66 0.34
CA VAL A 81 -1.85 8.76 -0.34
C VAL A 81 -2.61 9.20 -1.59
N LEU A 82 -3.01 8.25 -2.44
CA LEU A 82 -3.75 8.56 -3.67
C LEU A 82 -5.13 9.18 -3.36
N GLY A 83 -5.87 8.61 -2.41
CA GLY A 83 -7.16 9.13 -1.99
C GLY A 83 -7.06 10.54 -1.40
N ALA A 84 -6.14 10.73 -0.46
CA ALA A 84 -5.85 12.04 0.14
C ALA A 84 -5.39 13.04 -0.92
N ALA A 85 -4.53 12.64 -1.86
CA ALA A 85 -4.09 13.48 -2.97
C ALA A 85 -5.26 13.91 -3.87
N ILE A 86 -6.18 13.02 -4.21
CA ILE A 86 -7.35 13.37 -5.03
C ILE A 86 -8.21 14.41 -4.31
N ILE A 87 -8.53 14.17 -3.03
CA ILE A 87 -9.38 15.07 -2.23
C ILE A 87 -8.69 16.42 -2.02
N LEU A 88 -7.44 16.43 -1.55
CA LEU A 88 -6.68 17.64 -1.27
C LEU A 88 -6.43 18.43 -2.55
N HIS A 89 -6.05 17.80 -3.67
CA HIS A 89 -5.88 18.52 -4.93
C HIS A 89 -7.21 19.06 -5.47
N ALA A 90 -8.33 18.35 -5.28
CA ALA A 90 -9.65 18.83 -5.71
C ALA A 90 -10.10 20.08 -4.96
N VAL A 91 -9.64 20.30 -3.73
CA VAL A 91 -9.98 21.47 -2.91
C VAL A 91 -8.91 22.57 -3.00
N LEU A 92 -7.64 22.21 -2.80
CA LEU A 92 -6.55 23.16 -2.66
C LEU A 92 -6.10 23.78 -3.99
N VAL A 93 -6.18 23.05 -5.10
CA VAL A 93 -5.78 23.62 -6.41
C VAL A 93 -6.77 24.69 -6.86
N PRO A 94 -8.11 24.49 -6.81
CA PRO A 94 -9.04 25.58 -7.06
C PRO A 94 -8.87 26.74 -6.07
N ALA A 95 -8.71 26.45 -4.77
CA ALA A 95 -8.49 27.49 -3.76
C ALA A 95 -7.25 28.35 -4.03
N LEU A 96 -6.14 27.74 -4.46
CA LEU A 96 -4.95 28.45 -4.89
C LEU A 96 -5.25 29.38 -6.08
N LEU A 97 -5.97 28.88 -7.09
CA LEU A 97 -6.29 29.63 -8.30
C LEU A 97 -7.30 30.78 -8.07
N LEU A 98 -8.07 30.73 -6.97
CA LEU A 98 -8.90 31.86 -6.55
C LEU A 98 -8.08 33.04 -6.00
N VAL A 99 -6.95 32.76 -5.34
CA VAL A 99 -6.09 33.79 -4.72
C VAL A 99 -4.98 34.23 -5.68
N TRP A 100 -4.48 33.31 -6.51
CA TRP A 100 -3.40 33.55 -7.45
C TRP A 100 -3.85 33.22 -8.88
N HIS A 101 -4.13 34.27 -9.66
CA HIS A 101 -4.67 34.16 -11.02
C HIS A 101 -3.73 34.75 -12.08
N PRO A 102 -2.64 34.03 -12.44
CA PRO A 102 -1.71 34.49 -13.46
C PRO A 102 -2.37 34.49 -14.86
N GLU A 103 -2.13 35.55 -15.64
CA GLU A 103 -2.68 35.70 -16.99
C GLU A 103 -2.10 34.69 -18.00
N SER A 104 -0.82 34.31 -17.81
CA SER A 104 -0.17 33.32 -18.66
C SER A 104 -0.62 31.90 -18.30
N ALA A 105 -1.19 31.20 -19.28
CA ALA A 105 -1.57 29.79 -19.15
C ALA A 105 -0.38 28.91 -18.75
N VAL A 106 0.81 29.16 -19.30
CA VAL A 106 2.03 28.41 -19.00
C VAL A 106 2.42 28.60 -17.52
N LEU A 107 2.42 29.83 -17.04
CA LEU A 107 2.77 30.14 -15.65
C LEU A 107 1.75 29.51 -14.68
N ARG A 108 0.47 29.56 -15.02
CA ARG A 108 -0.61 28.90 -14.26
C ARG A 108 -0.35 27.39 -14.12
N HIS A 109 -0.08 26.72 -15.23
CA HIS A 109 0.15 25.27 -15.22
C HIS A 109 1.44 24.90 -14.48
N ALA A 110 2.53 25.63 -14.69
CA ALA A 110 3.78 25.43 -13.97
C ALA A 110 3.59 25.61 -12.45
N GLY A 111 2.89 26.67 -12.03
CA GLY A 111 2.60 26.92 -10.61
C GLY A 111 1.75 25.82 -9.97
N VAL A 112 0.73 25.31 -10.66
CA VAL A 112 -0.08 24.18 -10.18
C VAL A 112 0.76 22.90 -10.04
N ILE A 113 1.69 22.63 -10.96
CA ILE A 113 2.57 21.46 -10.87
C ILE A 113 3.48 21.59 -9.66
N VAL A 114 4.15 22.73 -9.49
CA VAL A 114 5.02 22.98 -8.33
C VAL A 114 4.24 22.85 -7.03
N PHE A 115 3.04 23.43 -6.96
CA PHE A 115 2.17 23.32 -5.79
C PHE A 115 1.79 21.87 -5.46
N LYS A 116 1.44 21.06 -6.46
CA LYS A 116 1.15 19.63 -6.28
C LYS A 116 2.35 18.85 -5.77
N ILE A 117 3.55 19.14 -6.28
CA ILE A 117 4.80 18.50 -5.82
C ILE A 117 5.05 18.84 -4.34
N LEU A 118 4.88 20.11 -3.97
CA LEU A 118 5.01 20.55 -2.57
C LEU A 118 3.98 19.88 -1.66
N LEU A 119 2.76 19.62 -2.15
CA LEU A 119 1.72 18.93 -1.41
C LEU A 119 1.99 17.44 -1.17
N ILE A 120 2.95 16.81 -1.86
CA ILE A 120 3.28 15.39 -1.64
C ILE A 120 3.63 15.14 -0.17
N VAL A 121 4.46 16.00 0.43
CA VAL A 121 4.88 15.86 1.84
C VAL A 121 3.68 15.87 2.82
N PRO A 122 2.83 16.91 2.86
CA PRO A 122 1.69 16.92 3.77
C PRO A 122 0.66 15.83 3.45
N ILE A 123 0.47 15.47 2.19
CA ILE A 123 -0.39 14.33 1.81
C ILE A 123 0.15 13.03 2.41
N SER A 124 1.47 12.78 2.31
CA SER A 124 2.09 11.58 2.89
C SER A 124 2.00 11.55 4.41
N CYS A 125 2.21 12.68 5.09
CA CYS A 125 2.02 12.77 6.53
C CYS A 125 0.58 12.46 6.93
N LEU A 126 -0.41 13.02 6.23
CA LEU A 126 -1.83 12.73 6.46
C LEU A 126 -2.13 11.25 6.22
N ALA A 127 -1.63 10.67 5.13
CA ALA A 127 -1.85 9.26 4.80
C ALA A 127 -1.28 8.32 5.88
N TYR A 128 -0.10 8.63 6.43
CA TYR A 128 0.49 7.88 7.54
C TYR A 128 -0.42 7.90 8.78
N GLU A 129 -0.93 9.07 9.16
CA GLU A 129 -1.84 9.22 10.30
C GLU A 129 -3.16 8.47 10.07
N LEU A 130 -3.71 8.54 8.86
CA LEU A 130 -4.93 7.81 8.49
C LEU A 130 -4.74 6.29 8.61
N ILE A 131 -3.59 5.76 8.21
CA ILE A 131 -3.29 4.32 8.34
C ILE A 131 -3.16 3.93 9.79
N ARG A 132 -2.36 4.69 10.56
CA ARG A 132 -2.15 4.43 11.98
C ARG A 132 -3.48 4.44 12.73
N ALA A 133 -4.33 5.42 12.46
CA ALA A 133 -5.68 5.48 12.99
C ALA A 133 -6.52 4.26 12.53
N SER A 134 -6.53 3.95 11.24
CA SER A 134 -7.29 2.81 10.71
C SER A 134 -6.86 1.46 11.31
N ALA A 135 -5.59 1.31 11.66
CA ALA A 135 -5.04 0.12 12.30
C ALA A 135 -5.43 0.02 13.79
N ALA A 136 -5.62 1.16 14.47
CA ALA A 136 -6.06 1.20 15.87
C ALA A 136 -7.59 1.06 16.04
N MET A 137 -8.37 1.27 14.98
CA MET A 137 -9.83 1.16 15.04
C MET A 137 -10.32 -0.29 15.08
N GLU A 138 -11.39 -0.55 15.83
CA GLU A 138 -12.10 -1.84 15.85
C GLU A 138 -13.56 -1.70 15.39
N GLY A 139 -14.20 -2.82 15.04
CA GLY A 139 -15.60 -2.85 14.62
C GLY A 139 -15.85 -2.59 13.13
N PHE A 140 -17.13 -2.40 12.77
CA PHE A 140 -17.59 -2.34 11.37
C PHE A 140 -16.89 -1.25 10.54
N TRP A 141 -16.78 -0.03 11.11
CA TRP A 141 -16.17 1.10 10.42
C TRP A 141 -14.68 0.92 10.14
N ALA A 142 -13.96 0.20 11.02
CA ALA A 142 -12.58 -0.19 10.77
C ALA A 142 -12.48 -1.12 9.55
N GLY A 143 -13.41 -2.06 9.42
CA GLY A 143 -13.51 -2.95 8.26
C GLY A 143 -13.72 -2.19 6.95
N VAL A 144 -14.64 -1.20 6.94
CA VAL A 144 -14.91 -0.36 5.76
C VAL A 144 -13.67 0.44 5.33
N LEU A 145 -12.94 1.02 6.28
CA LEU A 145 -11.72 1.79 6.01
C LEU A 145 -10.57 0.92 5.49
N ARG A 146 -10.44 -0.32 5.99
CA ARG A 146 -9.39 -1.27 5.58
C ARG A 146 -9.72 -1.99 4.27
N ALA A 147 -11.00 -2.18 3.97
CA ALA A 147 -11.49 -2.92 2.82
C ALA A 147 -10.82 -2.53 1.49
N PRO A 148 -10.68 -1.24 1.12
CA PRO A 148 -10.09 -0.89 -0.16
C PRO A 148 -8.57 -1.17 -0.19
N GLY A 149 -7.87 -1.08 0.96
CA GLY A 149 -6.47 -1.50 1.07
C GLY A 149 -6.29 -3.01 0.89
N LEU A 150 -7.16 -3.80 1.53
CA LEU A 150 -7.20 -5.26 1.37
C LEU A 150 -7.58 -5.67 -0.07
N PHE A 151 -8.45 -4.90 -0.73
CA PHE A 151 -8.76 -5.09 -2.14
C PHE A 151 -7.52 -4.88 -3.02
N LEU A 152 -6.74 -3.82 -2.78
CA LEU A 152 -5.52 -3.58 -3.53
C LEU A 152 -4.48 -4.69 -3.30
N GLN A 153 -4.35 -5.17 -2.06
CA GLN A 153 -3.49 -6.31 -1.75
C GLN A 153 -3.92 -7.57 -2.53
N ARG A 154 -5.23 -7.78 -2.75
CA ARG A 154 -5.67 -8.91 -3.59
C ARG A 154 -5.13 -8.85 -5.02
N LEU A 155 -4.88 -7.65 -5.54
CA LEU A 155 -4.30 -7.41 -6.86
C LEU A 155 -2.77 -7.53 -6.86
N THR A 156 -2.13 -7.07 -5.78
CA THR A 156 -0.66 -6.92 -5.68
C THR A 156 0.03 -7.99 -4.83
N THR A 157 -0.69 -9.03 -4.41
CA THR A 157 -0.12 -10.22 -3.76
C THR A 157 -0.57 -11.49 -4.46
N ARG A 158 0.29 -12.51 -4.44
CA ARG A 158 0.04 -13.86 -4.93
C ARG A 158 0.54 -14.88 -3.92
N GLU A 159 0.18 -16.15 -4.10
CA GLU A 159 0.67 -17.21 -3.23
C GLU A 159 2.13 -17.53 -3.58
N PRO A 160 3.07 -17.42 -2.62
CA PRO A 160 4.46 -17.77 -2.85
C PRO A 160 4.71 -19.28 -2.81
N ASP A 161 5.85 -19.67 -3.37
CA ASP A 161 6.47 -20.97 -3.11
C ASP A 161 7.31 -20.96 -1.81
N ASP A 162 7.82 -22.14 -1.46
CA ASP A 162 8.57 -22.35 -0.22
C ASP A 162 9.91 -21.62 -0.21
N GLY A 163 10.58 -21.54 -1.36
CA GLY A 163 11.84 -20.82 -1.49
C GLY A 163 11.64 -19.32 -1.25
N GLN A 164 10.55 -18.75 -1.75
CA GLN A 164 10.18 -17.36 -1.50
C GLN A 164 9.84 -17.12 -0.02
N LEU A 165 9.17 -18.07 0.65
CA LEU A 165 8.93 -18.00 2.10
C LEU A 165 10.24 -18.04 2.89
N GLU A 166 11.19 -18.90 2.52
CA GLU A 166 12.51 -18.97 3.15
C GLU A 166 13.29 -17.66 3.00
N VAL A 167 13.30 -17.09 1.79
CA VAL A 167 13.92 -15.77 1.54
C VAL A 167 13.28 -14.69 2.41
N ALA A 168 11.94 -14.69 2.53
CA ALA A 168 11.23 -13.74 3.38
C ALA A 168 11.55 -13.92 4.86
N ILE A 169 11.62 -15.16 5.36
CA ILE A 169 12.01 -15.48 6.75
C ILE A 169 13.45 -15.03 7.02
N ALA A 170 14.39 -15.35 6.12
CA ALA A 170 15.78 -14.94 6.24
C ALA A 170 15.92 -13.41 6.22
N SER A 171 15.18 -12.72 5.35
CA SER A 171 15.16 -11.26 5.26
C SER A 171 14.62 -10.63 6.54
N LEU A 172 13.51 -11.16 7.09
CA LEU A 172 12.96 -10.67 8.35
C LEU A 172 13.92 -10.90 9.52
N ARG A 173 14.55 -12.07 9.60
CA ARG A 173 15.58 -12.37 10.61
C ARG A 173 16.73 -11.36 10.54
N GLY A 174 17.22 -11.06 9.34
CA GLY A 174 18.29 -10.09 9.12
C GLY A 174 17.90 -8.64 9.37
N ALA A 175 16.61 -8.32 9.45
CA ALA A 175 16.11 -6.99 9.80
C ALA A 175 15.99 -6.76 11.32
N LEU A 176 16.16 -7.81 12.14
CA LEU A 176 16.17 -7.71 13.60
C LEU A 176 17.57 -7.40 14.11
N ASP A 177 17.64 -6.69 15.24
CA ASP A 177 18.91 -6.45 15.94
C ASP A 177 19.54 -7.79 16.39
N GLU A 178 20.88 -7.87 16.35
CA GLU A 178 21.64 -9.09 16.68
C GLU A 178 21.39 -9.60 18.10
N ASP A 179 21.11 -8.70 19.04
CA ASP A 179 20.82 -9.02 20.44
C ASP A 179 19.31 -9.25 20.71
N SER A 180 18.48 -9.29 19.67
CA SER A 180 17.04 -9.42 19.83
C SER A 180 16.67 -10.81 20.35
N PRO A 181 15.94 -10.91 21.48
CA PRO A 181 15.49 -12.20 22.00
C PRO A 181 14.50 -12.91 21.05
N LEU A 182 13.96 -12.19 20.06
CA LEU A 182 13.06 -12.74 19.05
C LEU A 182 13.78 -13.65 18.06
N LEU A 183 15.11 -13.55 17.94
CA LEU A 183 15.91 -14.40 17.05
C LEU A 183 15.81 -15.89 17.41
N ALA A 184 15.63 -16.23 18.69
CA ALA A 184 15.42 -17.62 19.15
C ALA A 184 14.20 -18.28 18.49
N ARG A 185 13.21 -17.50 18.04
CA ARG A 185 12.02 -18.02 17.33
C ARG A 185 12.32 -18.43 15.89
N PHE A 186 13.45 -17.97 15.33
CA PHE A 186 13.90 -18.31 13.99
C PHE A 186 14.88 -19.49 13.98
N GLU A 187 15.62 -19.74 15.06
CA GLU A 187 16.59 -20.85 15.13
C GLU A 187 15.92 -22.22 14.89
N THR A 188 14.77 -22.43 15.53
CA THR A 188 13.90 -23.61 15.29
C THR A 188 13.44 -23.76 13.84
N ALA A 189 13.42 -22.69 13.04
CA ALA A 189 13.00 -22.74 11.64
C ALA A 189 14.09 -23.18 10.67
N PHE A 190 15.36 -23.08 11.06
CA PHE A 190 16.51 -23.48 10.25
C PHE A 190 17.10 -24.82 10.68
N ASP A 191 16.85 -25.27 11.91
CA ASP A 191 17.27 -26.60 12.40
C ASP A 191 16.56 -27.75 11.67
N ASP A 192 15.29 -27.56 11.24
CA ASP A 192 14.53 -28.56 10.47
C ASP A 192 15.19 -28.95 9.12
N LYS A 193 16.21 -28.20 8.66
CA LYS A 193 16.94 -28.49 7.40
C LYS A 193 18.32 -29.12 7.59
N VAL A 194 18.80 -29.25 8.84
CA VAL A 194 20.11 -29.87 9.11
C VAL A 194 19.99 -31.38 9.32
N GLU A 195 18.78 -31.89 9.57
CA GLU A 195 18.51 -33.32 9.82
C GLU A 195 18.02 -34.13 8.59
N GLU A 196 17.83 -33.51 7.42
CA GLU A 196 17.53 -34.20 6.12
C GLU A 196 18.74 -34.18 5.17
#